data_AF-A0A662NSC5-F1
#
_entry.id   AF-A0A662NSC5-F1
#
_cell.length_a   1.000
_cell.length_b   1.000
_cell.length_c   1.000
_cell.angle_alpha   90.00
_cell.angle_beta   90.00
_cell.angle_gamma   90.00
#
_symmetry.space_group_name_H-M   'P 1'
#
loop_
_entity.id
_entity.type
_entity.pdbx_description
1 polymer ?
#
loop_
_entity_poly.entity_id
_entity_poly.type
_entity_poly.pdbx_seq_one_letter_code
_entity_poly.pdbx_strand_id
1 'polypeptide(L)'
;HWALPGGFVEYGEKVENAAVREAKEETGLDVELLKLIGVYSDPNRDPRGHTVTIAFLARGKGRVKGGDDASEARVFKFEEVKNLKLAFDHKEIIEDALRIMGDLK
;
A
#
# COMPACT_ATOMS: atom_id res chain seq x y z
N HIS A 1 10.27 6.09 -8.91
CA HIS A 1 9.71 4.74 -8.70
C HIS A 1 8.27 4.93 -8.23
N TRP A 2 7.41 3.93 -8.39
CA TRP A 2 6.05 3.96 -7.84
C TRP A 2 6.02 3.26 -6.49
N ALA A 3 5.08 3.63 -5.62
CA ALA A 3 4.89 3.02 -4.32
C ALA A 3 3.40 2.70 -4.11
N LEU A 4 3.12 1.70 -3.27
CA LEU A 4 1.80 1.55 -2.66
C LEU A 4 1.61 2.71 -1.68
N PRO A 5 0.37 3.20 -1.49
CA PRO A 5 0.14 4.22 -0.50
C PRO A 5 0.36 3.67 0.91
N GLY A 6 0.92 4.49 1.80
CA GLY A 6 1.17 4.13 3.19
C GLY A 6 2.24 4.99 3.85
N GLY A 7 2.16 5.09 5.17
CA GLY A 7 3.08 5.87 5.99
C GLY A 7 3.22 5.31 7.38
N PHE A 8 3.72 6.14 8.30
CA PHE A 8 3.97 5.72 9.67
C PHE A 8 2.67 5.72 10.48
N VAL A 9 2.59 4.76 11.41
CA VAL A 9 1.52 4.74 12.42
C VAL A 9 1.83 5.79 13.47
N GLU A 10 0.87 6.66 13.75
CA GLU A 10 1.02 7.69 14.78
C GLU A 10 0.92 7.10 16.20
N TYR A 11 1.46 7.82 17.19
CA TYR A 11 1.38 7.39 18.58
C TYR A 11 -0.10 7.32 19.05
N GLY A 12 -0.52 6.14 19.50
CA GLY A 12 -1.90 5.88 19.91
C GLY A 12 -2.85 5.52 18.77
N GLU A 13 -2.35 5.47 17.53
CA GLU A 13 -3.11 5.09 16.34
C GLU A 13 -3.10 3.56 16.15
N LYS A 14 -4.22 3.01 15.66
CA LYS A 14 -4.27 1.62 15.19
C LYS A 14 -3.69 1.53 13.78
N VAL A 15 -3.04 0.41 13.45
CA VAL A 15 -2.47 0.17 12.12
C VAL A 15 -3.52 0.25 11.01
N GLU A 16 -4.75 -0.17 11.28
CA GLU A 16 -5.87 -0.07 10.34
C GLU A 16 -6.28 1.38 10.09
N ASN A 17 -6.27 2.21 11.14
CA ASN A 17 -6.60 3.64 11.02
C ASN A 17 -5.52 4.37 10.21
N ALA A 18 -4.24 4.07 10.47
CA ALA A 18 -3.13 4.59 9.71
C ALA A 18 -3.28 4.25 8.22
N ALA A 19 -3.55 2.98 7.89
CA ALA A 19 -3.73 2.54 6.50
C ALA A 19 -4.86 3.30 5.78
N VAL A 20 -5.97 3.60 6.47
CA VAL A 20 -7.09 4.37 5.90
C VAL A 20 -6.72 5.85 5.73
N ARG A 21 -6.09 6.46 6.75
CA ARG A 21 -5.66 7.86 6.74
C ARG A 21 -4.64 8.13 5.63
N GLU A 22 -3.56 7.34 5.59
CA GLU A 22 -2.48 7.46 4.61
C GLU A 22 -3.00 7.29 3.17
N ALA A 23 -3.85 6.28 2.93
CA ALA A 23 -4.48 6.10 1.62
C ALA A 23 -5.30 7.34 1.20
N LYS A 24 -6.01 7.96 2.15
CA LYS A 24 -6.78 9.18 1.89
C LYS A 24 -5.88 10.37 1.60
N GLU A 25 -4.83 10.55 2.39
CA GLU A 25 -3.88 11.66 2.27
C GLU A 25 -3.13 11.59 0.94
N GLU A 26 -2.59 10.43 0.57
CA GLU A 26 -1.73 10.29 -0.62
C GLU A 26 -2.50 10.16 -1.94
N THR A 27 -3.73 9.61 -1.91
CA THR A 27 -4.48 9.27 -3.14
C THR A 27 -5.85 9.94 -3.27
N GLY A 28 -6.35 10.56 -2.20
CA GLY A 28 -7.70 11.11 -2.12
C GLY A 28 -8.83 10.08 -2.02
N LEU A 29 -8.52 8.79 -2.10
CA LEU A 29 -9.50 7.72 -2.07
C LEU A 29 -9.97 7.42 -0.65
N ASP A 30 -11.26 7.20 -0.49
CA ASP A 30 -11.81 6.56 0.71
C ASP A 30 -11.65 5.05 0.54
N VAL A 31 -11.05 4.37 1.53
CA VAL A 31 -10.75 2.94 1.43
C VAL A 31 -11.46 2.13 2.51
N GLU A 32 -11.98 0.97 2.12
CA GLU A 32 -12.51 -0.07 3.01
C GLU A 32 -11.48 -1.20 3.07
N LEU A 33 -10.91 -1.47 4.26
CA LEU A 33 -9.96 -2.57 4.44
C LEU A 33 -10.70 -3.91 4.37
N LEU A 34 -10.26 -4.80 3.49
CA LEU A 34 -10.88 -6.09 3.25
C LEU A 34 -10.13 -7.22 3.96
N LYS A 35 -8.80 -7.17 3.96
CA LYS A 35 -7.97 -8.27 4.46
C LYS A 35 -6.56 -7.82 4.79
N LEU A 36 -5.97 -8.38 5.86
CA LEU A 36 -4.53 -8.32 6.10
C LEU A 36 -3.82 -9.22 5.08
N ILE A 37 -2.89 -8.65 4.31
CA ILE A 37 -2.05 -9.40 3.36
C ILE A 37 -0.87 -10.02 4.09
N GLY A 38 -0.17 -9.23 4.92
CA GLY A 38 1.01 -9.71 5.62
C GLY A 38 1.70 -8.64 6.46
N VAL A 39 2.70 -9.09 7.20
CA VAL A 39 3.64 -8.26 7.96
C VAL A 39 5.03 -8.50 7.38
N TYR A 40 5.63 -7.45 6.81
CA TYR A 40 6.92 -7.52 6.13
C TYR A 40 7.96 -6.81 7.00
N SER A 41 8.97 -7.56 7.42
CA SER A 41 9.89 -7.15 8.49
C SER A 41 11.36 -7.49 8.21
N ASP A 42 11.71 -7.84 6.96
CA ASP A 42 13.10 -8.05 6.56
C ASP A 42 13.93 -6.81 6.94
N PRO A 43 15.01 -6.95 7.75
CA PRO A 43 15.83 -5.82 8.17
C PRO A 43 16.40 -4.96 7.04
N ASN A 44 16.48 -5.49 5.82
CA ASN A 44 17.03 -4.82 4.64
C ASN A 44 15.97 -4.26 3.68
N ARG A 45 14.68 -4.39 4.00
CA ARG A 45 13.60 -3.94 3.10
C ARG A 45 13.60 -2.44 2.83
N ASP A 46 14.11 -1.65 3.78
CA ASP A 46 14.26 -0.22 3.66
C ASP A 46 15.73 0.18 3.93
N PRO A 47 16.44 0.80 2.96
CA PRO A 47 17.84 1.19 3.14
C PRO A 47 18.03 2.29 4.20
N ARG A 48 16.95 2.92 4.67
CA ARG A 48 16.99 3.97 5.71
C ARG A 48 17.05 3.40 7.13
N GLY A 49 16.68 2.13 7.32
CA GLY A 49 16.68 1.48 8.62
C GLY A 49 15.71 0.29 8.70
N HIS A 50 15.70 -0.38 9.85
CA HIS A 50 14.81 -1.53 10.08
C HIS A 50 13.36 -1.07 10.27
N THR A 51 12.61 -1.08 9.18
CA THR A 51 11.19 -0.71 9.14
C THR A 51 10.32 -1.95 8.98
N VAL A 52 9.22 -2.06 9.73
CA VAL A 52 8.19 -3.09 9.55
C VAL A 52 6.98 -2.47 8.85
N THR A 53 6.44 -3.13 7.83
CA THR A 53 5.17 -2.72 7.20
C THR A 53 4.09 -3.78 7.40
N ILE A 54 2.86 -3.32 7.57
CA ILE A 54 1.66 -4.16 7.71
C ILE A 54 0.76 -3.79 6.54
N ALA A 55 0.62 -4.69 5.57
CA ALA A 55 -0.05 -4.40 4.31
C ALA A 55 -1.49 -4.94 4.31
N PHE A 56 -2.42 -4.12 3.83
CA PHE A 56 -3.83 -4.48 3.72
C PHE A 56 -4.30 -4.47 2.27
N LEU A 57 -5.16 -5.42 1.92
CA LEU A 57 -6.00 -5.34 0.73
C LEU A 57 -7.18 -4.45 1.06
N ALA A 58 -7.43 -3.45 0.22
CA ALA A 58 -8.51 -2.51 0.41
C ALA A 58 -9.31 -2.28 -0.88
N ARG A 59 -10.57 -1.89 -0.71
CA ARG A 59 -11.42 -1.39 -1.79
C ARG A 59 -11.47 0.13 -1.72
N GLY A 60 -10.94 0.79 -2.75
CA GLY A 60 -11.00 2.25 -2.87
C GLY A 60 -12.27 2.75 -3.57
N LYS A 61 -12.81 3.88 -3.10
CA LYS A 61 -13.90 4.63 -3.70
C LYS A 61 -13.51 6.11 -3.82
N GLY A 62 -13.93 6.73 -4.92
CA GLY A 62 -13.71 8.17 -5.16
C GLY A 62 -12.92 8.43 -6.44
N ARG A 63 -12.40 9.66 -6.57
CA ARG A 63 -11.56 10.06 -7.68
C ARG A 63 -10.12 10.18 -7.18
N VAL A 64 -9.22 9.46 -7.84
CA VAL A 64 -7.79 9.53 -7.53
C VAL A 64 -7.28 10.94 -7.77
N LYS A 65 -6.60 11.48 -6.76
CA LYS A 65 -5.89 12.75 -6.82
C LYS A 65 -4.67 12.63 -5.90
N GLY A 66 -3.47 12.94 -6.41
CA GLY A 66 -2.26 12.94 -5.58
C GLY A 66 -2.38 13.91 -4.40
N GLY A 67 -1.87 13.46 -3.25
CA GLY A 67 -1.70 14.25 -2.02
C GLY A 67 -0.41 15.08 -1.99
N ASP A 68 -0.16 15.73 -0.85
CA ASP A 68 0.92 16.72 -0.66
C ASP A 68 2.34 16.15 -0.87
N ASP A 69 2.60 14.89 -0.51
CA ASP A 69 3.92 14.24 -0.66
C ASP A 69 4.08 13.37 -1.92
N ALA A 70 3.00 13.13 -2.66
CA ALA A 70 3.01 12.32 -3.88
C ALA A 70 2.97 13.21 -5.13
N SER A 71 4.01 13.18 -5.96
CA SER A 71 4.05 13.92 -7.23
C SER A 71 2.90 13.55 -8.18
N GLU A 72 2.37 12.33 -8.05
CA GLU A 72 1.26 11.78 -8.83
C GLU A 72 0.63 10.59 -8.10
N ALA A 73 -0.70 10.46 -8.13
CA ALA A 73 -1.41 9.24 -7.74
C ALA A 73 -2.21 8.70 -8.93
N ARG A 74 -2.12 7.38 -9.17
CA ARG A 74 -2.75 6.72 -10.31
C ARG A 74 -3.23 5.32 -9.97
N VAL A 75 -4.37 4.93 -10.54
CA VAL A 75 -4.83 3.54 -10.55
C VAL A 75 -4.27 2.83 -11.77
N PHE A 76 -3.66 1.68 -11.53
CA PHE A 76 -3.09 0.82 -12.57
C PHE A 76 -3.90 -0.47 -12.67
N LYS A 77 -4.02 -1.00 -13.89
CA LYS A 77 -4.42 -2.39 -14.10
C LYS A 77 -3.31 -3.32 -13.62
N PHE A 78 -3.66 -4.51 -13.15
CA PHE A 78 -2.68 -5.50 -12.67
C PHE A 78 -1.59 -5.84 -13.70
N GLU A 79 -1.94 -5.86 -14.99
CA GLU A 79 -0.97 -6.09 -16.07
C GLU A 79 0.03 -4.94 -16.25
N GLU A 80 -0.35 -3.70 -15.92
CA GLU A 80 0.56 -2.56 -15.95
C GLU A 80 1.57 -2.63 -14.81
N VAL A 81 1.14 -3.09 -13.62
CA VAL A 81 1.97 -3.14 -12.41
C VAL A 81 3.21 -4.00 -12.59
N LYS A 82 3.13 -5.09 -13.38
CA LYS A 82 4.26 -6.00 -13.66
C LYS A 82 5.49 -5.28 -14.25
N ASN A 83 5.26 -4.17 -14.95
CA ASN A 83 6.31 -3.41 -15.64
C ASN A 83 6.73 -2.14 -14.88
N LEU A 84 6.12 -1.85 -13.72
CA LEU A 84 6.47 -0.66 -12.94
C LEU A 84 7.74 -0.90 -12.14
N LYS A 85 8.59 0.13 -12.07
CA LYS A 85 9.68 0.19 -11.09
C LYS A 85 9.09 0.57 -9.73
N LEU A 86 8.85 -0.43 -8.89
CA LEU A 86 8.29 -0.28 -7.54
C LEU A 86 9.36 0.01 -6.50
N ALA A 87 8.99 0.76 -5.46
CA ALA A 87 9.82 1.03 -4.29
C ALA A 87 9.90 -0.19 -3.37
N PHE A 88 11.01 -0.32 -2.64
CA PHE A 88 11.21 -1.34 -1.60
C PHE A 88 10.83 -2.77 -2.08
N ASP A 89 10.14 -3.50 -1.23
CA ASP A 89 9.57 -4.83 -1.45
C ASP A 89 8.12 -4.79 -1.97
N HIS A 90 7.62 -3.64 -2.45
CA HIS A 90 6.20 -3.51 -2.82
C HIS A 90 5.76 -4.46 -3.94
N LYS A 91 6.69 -4.94 -4.77
CA LYS A 91 6.41 -5.98 -5.75
C LYS A 91 5.94 -7.28 -5.09
N GLU A 92 6.64 -7.71 -4.03
CA GLU A 92 6.30 -8.91 -3.25
C GLU A 92 4.92 -8.76 -2.60
N ILE A 93 4.65 -7.61 -1.98
CA ILE A 93 3.36 -7.30 -1.35
C ILE A 93 2.19 -7.43 -2.35
N ILE A 94 2.37 -6.94 -3.58
CA ILE A 94 1.35 -7.01 -4.63
C ILE A 94 1.17 -8.45 -5.12
N GLU A 95 2.25 -9.20 -5.31
CA GLU A 95 2.20 -10.61 -5.72
C GLU A 95 1.48 -11.47 -4.67
N ASP A 96 1.70 -11.22 -3.38
CA ASP A 96 0.98 -11.87 -2.29
C ASP A 96 -0.50 -11.51 -2.27
N ALA A 97 -0.83 -10.23 -2.44
CA ALA A 97 -2.21 -9.78 -2.52
C ALA A 97 -2.96 -10.45 -3.69
N LEU A 98 -2.31 -10.55 -4.86
CA LEU A 98 -2.87 -11.23 -6.04
C LEU A 98 -3.11 -12.73 -5.80
N ARG A 99 -2.18 -13.41 -5.12
CA ARG A 99 -2.34 -14.82 -4.75
C ARG A 99 -3.54 -15.00 -3.83
N ILE A 100 -3.61 -14.19 -2.76
CA ILE A 100 -4.71 -14.22 -1.79
C ILE A 100 -6.05 -13.90 -2.45
N MET A 101 -6.11 -12.98 -3.41
CA MET A 101 -7.33 -12.69 -4.17
C MET A 101 -7.74 -13.85 -5.10
N GLY A 102 -6.77 -14.59 -5.64
CA GLY A 102 -7.02 -15.80 -6.43
C GLY A 102 -7.60 -16.95 -5.60
N ASP A 103 -7.12 -17.10 -4.36
CA ASP A 103 -7.56 -18.13 -3.41
C ASP A 103 -8.96 -17.86 -2.80
N LEU A 104 -9.53 -16.67 -3.04
CA LEU A 104 -10.89 -16.29 -2.62
C LEU A 104 -11.98 -16.67 -3.63
N LYS A 105 -11.64 -17.41 -4.69
CA LYS A 105 -12.58 -17.91 -5.70
C LYS A 105 -13.21 -19.25 -5.33
#